data_AF-A0A7S1S0X9-F1
#
_entry.id   AF-A0A7S1S0X9-F1
#
_cell.length_a   1.000
_cell.length_b   1.000
_cell.length_c   1.000
_cell.angle_alpha   90.00
_cell.angle_beta   90.00
_cell.angle_gamma   90.00
#
_symmetry.space_group_name_H-M   'P 1'
#
loop_
_entity.id
_entity.type
_entity.pdbx_description
1 polymer ?
#
loop_
_entity_poly.entity_id
_entity_poly.type
_entity_poly.pdbx_seq_one_letter_code
_entity_poly.pdbx_strand_id
1 'polypeptide(L)'
;AGAAVRTAACRPLAKAAGAEAVRRAAELPSAELQSLTQELLPLGAADKALKQLLDHWQQRLSGSADEPKAGEPLGVDGVAKLAKELAPVAPEHGVFEAIAQRVQEQAQGLSAAGFAALEAAFPPSGGGPAPKSRQKMLQAVRKAQQKDAPPSAALATAEPRR
;
A
#
# COMPACT_ATOMS: atom_id res chain seq x y z
N ALA A 1 -3.26 -16.52 -23.28
CA ALA A 1 -1.84 -16.95 -23.25
C ALA A 1 -0.83 -15.92 -23.81
N GLY A 2 -1.21 -14.68 -24.17
CA GLY A 2 -0.33 -13.74 -24.89
C GLY A 2 0.39 -12.63 -24.09
N ALA A 3 0.16 -12.53 -22.78
CA ALA A 3 0.78 -11.50 -21.93
C ALA A 3 2.06 -12.02 -21.22
N ALA A 4 2.06 -13.30 -20.79
CA ALA A 4 3.18 -13.91 -20.07
C ALA A 4 4.42 -14.19 -20.94
N VAL A 5 4.27 -14.31 -22.26
CA VAL A 5 5.40 -14.53 -23.19
C VAL A 5 6.15 -13.22 -23.51
N ARG A 6 5.48 -12.07 -23.45
CA ARG A 6 6.11 -10.75 -23.71
C ARG A 6 6.96 -10.26 -22.54
N THR A 7 6.66 -10.66 -21.31
CA THR A 7 7.37 -10.22 -20.10
C THR A 7 8.75 -10.88 -19.93
N ALA A 8 8.96 -12.10 -20.44
CA ALA A 8 10.25 -12.78 -20.31
C ALA A 8 11.33 -12.19 -21.22
N ALA A 9 11.00 -11.96 -22.51
CA ALA A 9 11.94 -11.40 -23.49
C ALA A 9 12.27 -9.92 -23.22
N CYS A 10 11.30 -9.16 -22.69
CA CYS A 10 11.48 -7.75 -22.36
C CYS A 10 12.05 -7.50 -20.96
N ARG A 11 12.30 -8.55 -20.16
CA ARG A 11 12.79 -8.38 -18.78
C ARG A 11 14.08 -7.56 -18.68
N PRO A 12 15.10 -7.75 -19.54
CA PRO A 12 16.30 -6.90 -19.50
C PRO A 12 16.00 -5.43 -19.83
N LEU A 13 15.11 -5.17 -20.80
CA LEU A 13 14.67 -3.81 -21.15
C LEU A 13 13.88 -3.17 -20.01
N ALA A 14 12.97 -3.91 -19.38
CA ALA A 14 12.21 -3.45 -18.21
C ALA A 14 13.13 -3.13 -17.03
N LYS A 15 14.18 -3.92 -16.80
CA LYS A 15 15.21 -3.61 -15.79
C LYS A 15 15.97 -2.33 -16.10
N ALA A 16 16.38 -2.14 -17.35
CA ALA A 16 17.10 -0.94 -17.77
C ALA A 16 16.21 0.31 -17.66
N ALA A 17 14.97 0.22 -18.13
CA ALA A 17 13.98 1.30 -18.02
C ALA A 17 13.65 1.60 -16.55
N GLY A 18 13.47 0.56 -15.72
CA GLY A 18 13.25 0.71 -14.28
C GLY A 18 14.43 1.38 -13.57
N ALA A 19 15.66 1.01 -13.91
CA ALA A 19 16.86 1.65 -13.35
C ALA A 19 16.94 3.14 -13.67
N GLU A 20 16.55 3.55 -14.89
CA GLU A 20 16.51 4.95 -15.27
C GLU A 20 15.32 5.69 -14.64
N ALA A 21 14.13 5.09 -14.63
CA ALA A 21 12.95 5.68 -14.02
C ALA A 21 13.12 5.94 -12.52
N VAL A 22 13.80 5.02 -11.81
CA VAL A 22 14.10 5.16 -10.38
C VAL A 22 15.03 6.34 -10.09
N ARG A 23 15.90 6.73 -11.02
CA ARG A 23 16.77 7.92 -10.85
C ARG A 23 15.97 9.21 -10.76
N ARG A 24 14.77 9.21 -11.32
CA ARG A 24 13.84 10.34 -11.32
C ARG A 24 12.69 10.15 -10.34
N ALA A 25 12.68 9.08 -9.53
CA ALA A 25 11.58 8.74 -8.63
C ALA A 25 11.26 9.87 -7.64
N ALA A 26 12.27 10.59 -7.15
CA ALA A 26 12.10 11.75 -6.27
C ALA A 26 11.32 12.91 -6.94
N GLU A 27 11.42 13.06 -8.26
CA GLU A 27 10.74 14.10 -9.03
C GLU A 27 9.28 13.74 -9.35
N LEU A 28 8.90 12.47 -9.20
CA LEU A 28 7.58 11.99 -9.61
C LEU A 28 6.51 12.33 -8.55
N PRO A 29 5.31 12.77 -8.97
CA PRO A 29 4.15 12.82 -8.10
C PRO A 29 3.76 11.42 -7.61
N SER A 30 3.15 11.35 -6.42
CA SER A 30 2.86 10.09 -5.74
C SER A 30 2.06 9.09 -6.60
N ALA A 31 1.13 9.59 -7.43
CA ALA A 31 0.35 8.76 -8.34
C ALA A 31 1.21 8.13 -9.45
N GLU A 32 2.11 8.88 -10.06
CA GLU A 32 3.04 8.37 -11.08
C GLU A 32 4.05 7.40 -10.48
N LEU A 33 4.54 7.69 -9.27
CA LEU A 33 5.42 6.80 -8.52
C LEU A 33 4.73 5.45 -8.22
N GLN A 34 3.43 5.48 -7.92
CA GLN A 34 2.65 4.26 -7.68
C GLN A 34 2.49 3.46 -8.97
N SER A 35 2.17 4.12 -10.09
CA SER A 35 2.11 3.45 -11.40
C SER A 35 3.44 2.81 -11.77
N LEU A 36 4.56 3.53 -11.58
CA LEU A 36 5.91 2.99 -11.80
C LEU A 36 6.17 1.76 -10.90
N THR A 37 5.68 1.78 -9.67
CA THR A 37 5.79 0.63 -8.75
C THR A 37 5.09 -0.59 -9.33
N GLN A 38 3.85 -0.43 -9.81
CA GLN A 38 3.05 -1.50 -10.42
C GLN A 38 3.74 -2.14 -11.63
N GLU A 39 4.36 -1.32 -12.48
CA GLU A 39 5.11 -1.79 -13.66
C GLU A 39 6.38 -2.58 -13.30
N LEU A 40 6.98 -2.30 -12.13
CA LEU A 40 8.19 -2.98 -11.67
C LEU A 40 7.91 -4.22 -10.78
N LEU A 41 6.67 -4.42 -10.30
CA LEU A 41 6.31 -5.60 -9.52
C LEU A 41 6.68 -6.94 -10.19
N PRO A 42 6.47 -7.14 -11.52
CA PRO A 42 6.83 -8.39 -12.19
C PRO A 42 8.33 -8.71 -12.18
N LEU A 43 9.20 -7.73 -11.89
CA LEU A 43 10.65 -7.96 -11.77
C LEU A 43 11.00 -8.74 -10.49
N GLY A 44 10.14 -8.64 -9.47
CA GLY A 44 10.25 -9.29 -8.16
C GLY A 44 11.10 -8.51 -7.16
N ALA A 45 10.93 -8.81 -5.86
CA ALA A 45 11.59 -8.09 -4.77
C ALA A 45 13.12 -8.17 -4.73
N ALA A 46 13.72 -9.12 -5.46
CA ALA A 46 15.17 -9.21 -5.59
C ALA A 46 15.75 -8.13 -6.54
N ASP A 47 14.92 -7.52 -7.38
CA ASP A 47 15.37 -6.53 -8.35
C ASP A 47 15.79 -5.22 -7.68
N LYS A 48 16.94 -4.69 -8.10
CA LYS A 48 17.53 -3.48 -7.52
C LYS A 48 16.67 -2.24 -7.75
N ALA A 49 16.05 -2.12 -8.92
CA ALA A 49 15.23 -0.96 -9.24
C ALA A 49 13.98 -0.94 -8.35
N LEU A 50 13.33 -2.10 -8.17
CA LEU A 50 12.20 -2.20 -7.26
C LEU A 50 12.61 -1.87 -5.82
N LYS A 51 13.71 -2.43 -5.30
CA LYS A 51 14.20 -2.11 -3.94
C LYS A 51 14.41 -0.61 -3.73
N GLN A 52 15.11 0.05 -4.64
CA GLN A 52 15.37 1.49 -4.58
C GLN A 52 14.07 2.33 -4.62
N LEU A 53 13.06 1.86 -5.35
CA LEU A 53 11.74 2.48 -5.36
C LEU A 53 11.01 2.31 -4.03
N LEU A 54 11.11 1.13 -3.40
CA LEU A 54 10.55 0.88 -2.09
C LEU A 54 11.25 1.69 -0.98
N ASP A 55 12.56 1.92 -1.12
CA ASP A 55 13.32 2.82 -0.24
C ASP A 55 12.82 4.27 -0.37
N HIS A 56 12.56 4.74 -1.59
CA HIS A 56 11.93 6.07 -1.82
C HIS A 56 10.55 6.16 -1.17
N TRP A 57 9.71 5.12 -1.33
CA TRP A 57 8.42 5.09 -0.65
C TRP A 57 8.57 5.14 0.87
N GLN A 58 9.52 4.39 1.43
CA GLN A 58 9.77 4.39 2.86
C GLN A 58 10.20 5.80 3.35
N GLN A 59 11.10 6.47 2.64
CA GLN A 59 11.54 7.84 2.98
C GLN A 59 10.39 8.85 2.89
N ARG A 60 9.61 8.80 1.81
CA ARG A 60 8.48 9.71 1.54
C ARG A 60 7.34 9.55 2.54
N LEU A 61 7.03 8.31 2.94
CA LEU A 61 6.00 7.99 3.93
C LEU A 61 6.42 8.29 5.36
N SER A 62 7.73 8.15 5.68
CA SER A 62 8.27 8.45 7.02
C SER A 62 8.43 9.96 7.28
N GLY A 63 8.17 10.81 6.28
CA GLY A 63 8.09 12.26 6.48
C GLY A 63 9.43 12.96 6.68
N SER A 64 10.54 12.46 6.09
CA SER A 64 11.81 13.20 6.10
C SER A 64 11.60 14.60 5.51
N ALA A 65 11.86 15.63 6.32
CA ALA A 65 11.54 17.03 6.04
C ALA A 65 12.41 17.65 4.92
N ASP A 66 13.41 16.93 4.42
CA ASP A 66 14.45 17.46 3.55
C ASP A 66 14.14 17.32 2.05
N GLU A 67 13.12 16.53 1.66
CA GLU A 67 12.79 16.39 0.24
C GLU A 67 11.67 17.33 -0.22
N PRO A 68 11.87 18.07 -1.33
CA PRO A 68 10.80 18.76 -2.01
C PRO A 68 9.79 17.72 -2.49
N LYS A 69 8.63 17.64 -1.82
CA LYS A 69 7.53 16.75 -2.22
C LYS A 69 7.04 17.20 -3.60
N ALA A 70 7.54 16.56 -4.66
CA ALA A 70 6.99 16.73 -5.99
C ALA A 70 5.56 16.18 -5.96
N GLY A 71 4.56 17.05 -5.90
CA GLY A 71 3.14 16.69 -5.94
C GLY A 71 2.52 16.28 -4.60
N GLU A 72 1.21 16.05 -4.66
CA GLU A 72 0.35 15.77 -3.52
C GLU A 72 0.73 14.44 -2.83
N PRO A 73 0.76 14.39 -1.49
CA PRO A 73 1.04 13.16 -0.76
C PRO A 73 -0.02 12.11 -1.07
N LEU A 74 0.38 10.84 -1.13
CA LEU A 74 -0.54 9.73 -1.33
C LEU A 74 -1.58 9.72 -0.18
N GLY A 75 -2.87 9.76 -0.54
CA GLY A 75 -3.96 9.61 0.44
C GLY A 75 -3.92 8.24 1.12
N VAL A 76 -4.51 8.14 2.31
CA VAL A 76 -4.44 6.92 3.13
C VAL A 76 -4.96 5.66 2.42
N ASP A 77 -5.99 5.78 1.57
CA ASP A 77 -6.47 4.67 0.73
C ASP A 77 -5.45 4.25 -0.33
N GLY A 78 -4.72 5.21 -0.91
CA GLY A 78 -3.63 4.94 -1.83
C GLY A 78 -2.48 4.20 -1.13
N VAL A 79 -2.17 4.58 0.12
CA VAL A 79 -1.18 3.89 0.96
C VAL A 79 -1.63 2.45 1.27
N ALA A 80 -2.91 2.24 1.57
CA ALA A 80 -3.46 0.90 1.76
C ALA A 80 -3.40 0.04 0.48
N LYS A 81 -3.69 0.64 -0.68
CA LYS A 81 -3.57 -0.04 -1.99
C LYS A 81 -2.11 -0.42 -2.27
N LEU A 82 -1.16 0.46 -2.00
CA LEU A 82 0.27 0.17 -2.12
C LEU A 82 0.66 -1.02 -1.24
N ALA A 83 0.17 -1.07 0.01
CA ALA A 83 0.41 -2.21 0.89
C ALA A 83 -0.08 -3.54 0.29
N LYS A 84 -1.30 -3.55 -0.27
CA LYS A 84 -1.89 -4.72 -0.93
C LYS A 84 -1.06 -5.22 -2.11
N GLU A 85 -0.54 -4.30 -2.92
CA GLU A 85 0.25 -4.60 -4.11
C GLU A 85 1.65 -5.15 -3.75
N LEU A 86 2.25 -4.62 -2.68
CA LEU A 86 3.59 -5.00 -2.24
C LEU A 86 3.61 -6.28 -1.42
N ALA A 87 2.55 -6.57 -0.66
CA ALA A 87 2.48 -7.71 0.25
C ALA A 87 2.85 -9.07 -0.41
N PRO A 88 2.37 -9.42 -1.62
CA PRO A 88 2.75 -10.68 -2.26
C PRO A 88 4.15 -10.67 -2.88
N VAL A 89 4.74 -9.50 -3.12
CA VAL A 89 6.01 -9.37 -3.87
C VAL A 89 7.19 -9.20 -2.94
N ALA A 90 7.07 -8.32 -1.94
CA ALA A 90 8.18 -7.86 -1.09
C ALA A 90 7.83 -7.81 0.41
N PRO A 91 7.21 -8.85 1.01
CA PRO A 91 6.63 -8.80 2.36
C PRO A 91 7.62 -8.47 3.48
N GLU A 92 8.92 -8.67 3.25
CA GLU A 92 9.97 -8.41 4.25
C GLU A 92 10.57 -7.00 4.17
N HIS A 93 10.10 -6.16 3.24
CA HIS A 93 10.66 -4.81 3.06
C HIS A 93 10.28 -3.86 4.22
N GLY A 94 11.21 -2.99 4.63
CA GLY A 94 11.00 -2.02 5.71
C GLY A 94 9.90 -0.98 5.45
N VAL A 95 9.48 -0.82 4.19
CA VAL A 95 8.41 0.09 3.75
C VAL A 95 7.09 -0.16 4.48
N PHE A 96 6.83 -1.39 4.90
CA PHE A 96 5.60 -1.73 5.64
C PHE A 96 5.53 -1.07 7.01
N GLU A 97 6.66 -0.73 7.63
CA GLU A 97 6.66 0.04 8.87
C GLU A 97 6.20 1.47 8.62
N ALA A 98 6.70 2.11 7.55
CA ALA A 98 6.29 3.46 7.16
C ALA A 98 4.81 3.50 6.73
N ILE A 99 4.36 2.49 5.97
CA ILE A 99 2.94 2.29 5.64
C ILE A 99 2.10 2.17 6.91
N ALA A 100 2.52 1.33 7.86
CA ALA A 100 1.75 1.09 9.08
C ALA A 100 1.62 2.35 9.94
N GLN A 101 2.69 3.12 10.07
CA GLN A 101 2.68 4.41 10.76
C GLN A 101 1.76 5.41 10.06
N ARG A 102 1.88 5.54 8.74
CA ARG A 102 1.06 6.49 7.97
C ARG A 102 -0.44 6.18 8.05
N VAL A 103 -0.79 4.91 7.93
CA VAL A 103 -2.18 4.44 8.08
C VAL A 103 -2.68 4.67 9.50
N GLN A 104 -1.83 4.45 10.52
CA GLN A 104 -2.21 4.70 11.91
C GLN A 104 -2.52 6.19 12.16
N GLU A 105 -1.69 7.10 11.63
CA GLU A 105 -1.90 8.54 11.73
C GLU A 105 -3.18 9.01 11.03
N GLN A 106 -3.51 8.39 9.90
CA GLN A 106 -4.61 8.81 9.03
C GLN A 106 -5.79 7.84 9.05
N ALA A 107 -5.91 7.01 10.09
CA ALA A 107 -6.89 5.93 10.16
C ALA A 107 -8.35 6.40 9.97
N GLN A 108 -8.66 7.64 10.36
CA GLN A 108 -9.99 8.25 10.20
C GLN A 108 -10.33 8.60 8.74
N GLY A 109 -9.35 8.74 7.86
CA GLY A 109 -9.58 9.02 6.44
C GLY A 109 -9.72 7.77 5.58
N LEU A 110 -9.65 6.58 6.17
CA LEU A 110 -9.65 5.32 5.44
C LEU A 110 -11.08 4.93 5.05
N SER A 111 -11.30 4.68 3.77
CA SER A 111 -12.59 4.19 3.29
C SER A 111 -12.74 2.68 3.51
N ALA A 112 -13.95 2.15 3.27
CA ALA A 112 -14.18 0.70 3.24
C ALA A 112 -13.26 -0.02 2.23
N ALA A 113 -12.96 0.63 1.09
CA ALA A 113 -12.05 0.08 0.09
C ALA A 113 -10.59 0.06 0.59
N GLY A 114 -10.15 1.14 1.25
CA GLY A 114 -8.84 1.18 1.90
C GLY A 114 -8.70 0.13 2.98
N PHE A 115 -9.74 -0.10 3.78
CA PHE A 115 -9.75 -1.16 4.78
C PHE A 115 -9.61 -2.55 4.18
N ALA A 116 -10.43 -2.86 3.16
CA ALA A 116 -10.35 -4.15 2.46
C ALA A 116 -8.96 -4.38 1.85
N ALA A 117 -8.29 -3.32 1.38
CA ALA A 117 -6.92 -3.40 0.89
C ALA A 117 -5.92 -3.73 2.00
N LEU A 118 -6.06 -3.15 3.20
CA LEU A 118 -5.23 -3.50 4.36
C LEU A 118 -5.47 -4.91 4.85
N GLU A 119 -6.72 -5.39 4.87
CA GLU A 119 -7.00 -6.78 5.26
C GLU A 119 -6.39 -7.77 4.27
N ALA A 120 -6.42 -7.45 2.97
CA ALA A 120 -5.75 -8.25 1.94
C ALA A 120 -4.22 -8.23 2.10
N ALA A 121 -3.64 -7.10 2.50
CA ALA A 121 -2.20 -6.98 2.75
C ALA A 121 -1.77 -7.69 4.04
N PHE A 122 -2.58 -7.59 5.11
CA PHE A 122 -2.24 -8.03 6.47
C PHE A 122 -3.26 -9.04 7.02
N PRO A 123 -3.42 -10.22 6.40
CA PRO A 123 -4.49 -11.15 6.74
C PRO A 123 -4.43 -11.63 8.20
N PRO A 124 -5.60 -11.79 8.87
CA PRO A 124 -5.67 -12.17 10.29
C PRO A 124 -5.22 -13.62 10.56
N SER A 125 -5.26 -14.49 9.55
CA SER A 125 -4.86 -15.91 9.62
C SER A 125 -3.35 -16.13 9.79
N GLY A 126 -2.55 -15.07 9.85
CA GLY A 126 -1.10 -15.15 9.69
C GLY A 126 -0.72 -15.18 8.20
N GLY A 127 0.43 -14.61 7.87
CA GLY A 127 0.85 -14.33 6.50
C GLY A 127 0.88 -12.83 6.18
N GLY A 128 1.61 -12.46 5.13
CA GLY A 128 1.82 -11.08 4.73
C GLY A 128 2.94 -10.37 5.50
N PRO A 129 3.06 -9.04 5.36
CA PRO A 129 4.10 -8.26 5.99
C PRO A 129 3.90 -8.17 7.50
N ALA A 130 5.00 -8.18 8.25
CA ALA A 130 5.00 -8.13 9.70
C ALA A 130 5.73 -6.88 10.24
N PRO A 131 5.25 -5.65 9.95
CA PRO A 131 5.82 -4.45 10.55
C PRO A 131 5.61 -4.48 12.07
N LYS A 132 6.51 -3.87 12.82
CA LYS A 132 6.45 -3.81 14.29
C LYS A 132 5.18 -3.09 14.74
N SER A 133 4.73 -2.10 13.96
CA SER A 133 3.51 -1.33 14.23
C SER A 133 2.22 -2.00 13.75
N ARG A 134 2.25 -3.23 13.20
CA ARG A 134 1.07 -3.91 12.63
C ARG A 134 -0.14 -3.92 13.56
N GLN A 135 0.04 -4.35 14.81
CA GLN A 135 -1.07 -4.50 15.75
C GLN A 135 -1.68 -3.15 16.15
N LYS A 136 -0.84 -2.12 16.32
CA LYS A 136 -1.30 -0.75 16.63
C LYS A 136 -2.08 -0.15 15.46
N MET A 137 -1.58 -0.32 14.23
CA MET A 137 -2.25 0.09 13.01
C MET A 137 -3.64 -0.57 12.89
N LEU A 138 -3.72 -1.91 12.99
CA LEU A 138 -5.00 -2.62 12.87
C LEU A 138 -6.00 -2.21 13.97
N GLN A 139 -5.52 -1.94 15.19
CA GLN A 139 -6.38 -1.41 16.25
C GLN A 139 -6.89 0.00 15.94
N ALA A 140 -6.03 0.90 15.45
CA ALA A 140 -6.43 2.26 15.08
C ALA A 140 -7.50 2.26 13.98
N VAL A 141 -7.31 1.42 12.96
CA VAL A 141 -8.24 1.30 11.83
C VAL A 141 -9.58 0.71 12.26
N ARG A 142 -9.59 -0.32 13.14
CA ARG A 142 -10.83 -0.88 13.70
C ARG A 142 -11.59 0.14 14.55
N LYS A 143 -10.87 0.92 15.38
CA LYS A 143 -11.47 1.99 16.18
C LYS A 143 -12.10 3.08 15.30
N ALA A 144 -11.44 3.45 14.19
CA ALA A 144 -11.97 4.41 13.23
C ALA A 144 -13.27 3.88 12.60
N GLN A 145 -13.31 2.62 12.14
CA GLN A 145 -14.52 2.04 11.56
C GLN A 145 -15.70 1.92 12.54
N GLN A 146 -15.44 1.60 13.81
CA GLN A 146 -16.51 1.53 14.81
C GLN A 146 -17.11 2.91 15.12
N LYS A 147 -16.33 3.98 14.95
CA LYS A 147 -16.78 5.36 15.14
C LYS A 147 -17.64 5.85 13.96
N ASP A 148 -17.35 5.39 12.75
CA ASP A 148 -18.10 5.74 11.53
C ASP A 148 -19.28 4.80 11.24
N ALA A 149 -19.41 3.68 11.96
CA ALA A 149 -20.56 2.80 11.84
C ALA A 149 -21.82 3.49 12.41
N PRO A 150 -22.88 3.72 11.59
CA PRO A 150 -24.13 4.25 12.11
C PRO A 150 -24.74 3.26 13.12
N PRO A 151 -25.39 3.74 14.20
CA PRO A 151 -26.09 2.89 15.15
C PRO A 151 -27.36 2.34 14.50
N SER A 152 -27.25 1.29 13.67
CA SER A 152 -28.40 0.67 13.02
C SER A 152 -28.15 -0.80 12.68
N ALA A 153 -28.20 -1.65 13.71
CA ALA A 153 -28.46 -3.08 13.55
C ALA A 153 -29.10 -3.70 14.82
N ALA A 154 -29.75 -2.88 15.65
CA ALA A 154 -30.57 -3.34 16.75
C ALA A 154 -31.93 -2.66 16.61
N LEU A 155 -32.83 -3.29 15.85
CA LEU A 155 -34.30 -3.15 15.81
C LEU A 155 -34.84 -3.43 14.39
N ALA A 156 -34.73 -4.69 13.94
CA ALA A 156 -35.59 -5.21 12.88
C ALA A 156 -35.92 -6.70 13.15
N THR A 157 -36.18 -7.03 14.40
CA THR A 157 -36.98 -8.22 14.78
C THR A 157 -38.27 -7.68 15.38
N ALA A 158 -39.23 -7.39 14.51
CA ALA A 158 -40.62 -7.17 14.89
C ALA A 158 -41.52 -7.51 13.70
N GLU A 159 -41.59 -8.79 13.34
CA GLU A 159 -42.90 -9.38 13.08
C GLU A 159 -43.64 -9.36 14.44
N PRO A 160 -44.91 -8.92 14.53
CA PRO A 160 -46.01 -9.77 14.09
C PRO A 160 -47.31 -9.08 13.59
N ARG A 161 -48.10 -9.88 12.85
CA ARG A 161 -49.59 -9.92 12.74
C ARG A 161 -50.37 -8.68 12.27
N ARG A 162 -51.06 -8.84 11.13
CA ARG A 162 -52.52 -9.05 11.09
C ARG A 162 -52.95 -9.80 9.83
#